data_AF-A0A954MJF0-F1
#
_entry.id   AF-A0A954MJF0-F1
#
_cell.length_a   1.000
_cell.length_b   1.000
_cell.length_c   1.000
_cell.angle_alpha   90.00
_cell.angle_beta   90.00
_cell.angle_gamma   90.00
#
_symmetry.space_group_name_H-M   'P 1'
#
loop_
_entity.id
_entity.type
_entity.pdbx_description
1 polymer ?
#
loop_
_entity_poly.entity_id
_entity_poly.type
_entity_poly.pdbx_seq_one_letter_code
_entity_poly.pdbx_strand_id
1 'polypeptide(L)'
;MATTYCYRLCESQFGPVGFRELVQLVREGTLGTDDLVKADWEPEWHPAAETIGLFHMAGRADVLEKWEAERKARATGVGDEIDLDELLARADADTDDEESPAWQVRWKKVQEQQALLDAAKDEQRRQELGEVRTQQQIEAAITAAGAEFDQRETRRRPGRLQRWKDALFSPSSIHRLFRYGMAFASANLVAFGIITWSEVEAQRFPQRGATTARHQNFPLWGKCSSTEYLFLLVDAMILSGVAGYGGARVLESMAED
;
A
#
# COMPACT_ATOMS: atom_id res chain seq x y z
N MET A 1 -10.41 -27.97 -16.62
CA MET A 1 -11.58 -27.21 -17.12
C MET A 1 -11.73 -26.00 -16.21
N ALA A 2 -11.88 -24.80 -16.76
CA ALA A 2 -12.12 -23.62 -15.93
C ALA A 2 -13.57 -23.66 -15.45
N THR A 3 -13.80 -23.54 -14.14
CA THR A 3 -15.14 -23.46 -13.57
C THR A 3 -15.80 -22.15 -14.00
N THR A 4 -17.00 -22.25 -14.54
CA THR A 4 -17.80 -21.11 -14.98
C THR A 4 -18.99 -20.89 -14.05
N TYR A 5 -19.37 -19.62 -13.87
CA TYR A 5 -20.43 -19.20 -12.96
C TYR A 5 -21.47 -18.38 -13.72
N CYS A 6 -22.74 -18.52 -13.32
CA CYS A 6 -23.83 -17.63 -13.70
C CYS A 6 -24.29 -16.86 -12.46
N TYR A 7 -24.69 -15.61 -12.61
CA TYR A 7 -25.24 -14.81 -11.51
C TYR A 7 -26.55 -14.15 -11.94
N ARG A 8 -27.38 -13.77 -10.97
CA ARG A 8 -28.68 -13.12 -11.21
C ARG A 8 -28.73 -11.77 -10.50
N LEU A 9 -28.95 -10.71 -11.28
CA LEU A 9 -29.19 -9.35 -10.79
C LEU A 9 -30.58 -8.91 -11.24
N CYS A 10 -31.42 -8.46 -10.30
CA CYS A 10 -32.78 -7.96 -10.59
C CYS A 10 -33.57 -8.90 -11.53
N GLU A 11 -33.61 -10.20 -11.18
CA GLU A 11 -34.29 -11.26 -11.93
C GLU A 11 -33.72 -11.60 -13.32
N SER A 12 -32.72 -10.85 -13.80
CA SER A 12 -32.03 -11.13 -15.06
C SER A 12 -30.81 -12.01 -14.84
N GLN A 13 -30.66 -13.06 -15.66
CA GLN A 13 -29.53 -13.98 -15.60
C GLN A 13 -28.38 -13.51 -16.50
N PHE A 14 -27.18 -13.47 -15.94
CA PHE A 14 -25.94 -13.10 -16.63
C PHE A 14 -24.91 -14.25 -16.51
N GLY A 15 -24.18 -14.52 -17.59
CA GLY A 15 -23.15 -15.56 -17.63
C GLY A 15 -23.06 -16.30 -18.97
N PRO A 16 -22.12 -17.26 -19.12
CA PRO A 16 -21.16 -17.72 -18.11
C PRO A 16 -19.94 -16.79 -17.94
N VAL A 17 -19.55 -16.50 -16.70
CA VAL A 17 -18.36 -15.71 -16.34
C VAL A 17 -17.35 -16.55 -15.55
N GLY A 18 -16.07 -16.16 -15.59
CA GLY A 18 -15.02 -16.81 -14.81
C GLY A 18 -15.02 -16.34 -13.35
N PHE A 19 -14.48 -17.15 -12.42
CA PHE A 19 -14.39 -16.78 -11.00
C PHE A 19 -13.69 -15.42 -10.76
N ARG A 20 -12.64 -15.11 -11.54
CA ARG A 20 -11.94 -13.82 -11.44
C ARG A 20 -12.83 -12.62 -11.76
N GLU A 21 -13.73 -12.78 -12.72
CA GLU A 21 -14.68 -11.74 -13.12
C GLU A 21 -15.76 -11.57 -12.05
N LEU A 22 -16.21 -12.66 -11.44
CA LEU A 22 -17.12 -12.64 -10.30
C LEU A 22 -16.50 -11.87 -9.10
N VAL A 23 -15.21 -12.11 -8.80
CA VAL A 23 -14.47 -11.35 -7.78
C VAL A 23 -14.41 -9.87 -8.12
N GLN A 24 -14.21 -9.53 -9.39
CA GLN A 24 -14.18 -8.13 -9.84
C GLN A 24 -15.54 -7.46 -9.64
N LEU A 25 -16.65 -8.14 -9.98
CA LEU A 25 -18.02 -7.62 -9.76
C LEU A 25 -18.33 -7.36 -8.28
N VAL A 26 -17.84 -8.22 -7.36
CA VAL A 26 -17.99 -8.00 -5.91
C VAL A 26 -17.14 -6.82 -5.43
N ARG A 27 -15.94 -6.66 -6.00
CA ARG A 27 -15.03 -5.54 -5.69
C ARG A 27 -15.57 -4.21 -6.18
N GLU A 28 -16.22 -4.19 -7.33
CA GLU A 28 -16.93 -3.03 -7.90
C GLU A 28 -18.24 -2.72 -7.16
N GLY A 29 -18.73 -3.65 -6.34
CA GLY A 29 -19.97 -3.49 -5.57
C GLY A 29 -21.24 -3.77 -6.38
N THR A 30 -21.11 -4.28 -7.60
CA THR A 30 -22.23 -4.65 -8.47
C THR A 30 -22.92 -5.91 -7.97
N LEU A 31 -22.17 -6.84 -7.34
CA LEU A 31 -22.69 -8.07 -6.76
C LEU A 31 -22.66 -7.98 -5.22
N GLY A 32 -23.83 -8.08 -4.59
CA GLY A 32 -24.06 -8.10 -3.14
C GLY A 32 -23.97 -9.51 -2.54
N THR A 33 -24.07 -9.60 -1.21
CA THR A 33 -24.01 -10.87 -0.46
C THR A 33 -25.21 -11.77 -0.69
N ASP A 34 -26.38 -11.19 -0.91
CA ASP A 34 -27.65 -11.90 -1.13
C ASP A 34 -27.94 -12.23 -2.60
N ASP A 35 -27.12 -11.75 -3.53
CA ASP A 35 -27.30 -12.02 -4.95
C ASP A 35 -27.04 -13.49 -5.25
N LEU A 36 -27.87 -14.08 -6.12
CA LEU A 36 -27.80 -15.51 -6.42
C LEU A 36 -26.73 -15.81 -7.45
N VAL A 37 -25.86 -16.76 -7.12
CA VAL A 37 -24.78 -17.29 -7.96
C VAL A 37 -24.98 -18.80 -8.12
N LYS A 38 -24.66 -19.31 -9.30
CA LYS A 38 -24.73 -20.74 -9.63
C LYS A 38 -23.48 -21.16 -10.38
N ALA A 39 -22.77 -22.16 -9.86
CA ALA A 39 -21.65 -22.80 -10.54
C ALA A 39 -22.15 -23.77 -11.63
N ASP A 40 -21.35 -24.02 -12.66
CA ASP A 40 -21.68 -24.95 -13.74
C ASP A 40 -21.92 -26.41 -13.29
N TRP A 41 -21.29 -26.82 -12.19
CA TRP A 41 -21.39 -28.15 -11.60
C TRP A 41 -22.48 -28.28 -10.53
N GLU A 42 -23.04 -27.16 -10.04
CA GLU A 42 -24.12 -27.16 -9.04
C GLU A 42 -25.48 -26.98 -9.71
N PRO A 43 -26.53 -27.72 -9.30
CA PRO A 43 -27.86 -27.55 -9.87
C PRO A 43 -28.63 -26.36 -9.26
N GLU A 44 -28.27 -25.95 -8.05
CA GLU A 44 -29.01 -24.98 -7.23
C GLU A 44 -28.36 -23.58 -7.27
N TRP A 45 -29.15 -22.56 -6.96
CA TRP A 45 -28.69 -21.18 -6.85
C TRP A 45 -28.41 -20.88 -5.38
N HIS A 46 -27.22 -20.40 -5.06
CA HIS A 46 -26.83 -20.06 -3.69
C HIS A 46 -26.52 -18.56 -3.60
N PRO A 47 -26.73 -17.92 -2.43
CA PRO A 47 -26.26 -16.55 -2.20
C PRO A 47 -24.75 -16.44 -2.48
N ALA A 48 -24.31 -15.31 -3.05
CA ALA A 48 -22.91 -15.05 -3.36
C ALA A 48 -22.01 -15.19 -2.13
N ALA A 49 -22.54 -14.86 -0.94
CA ALA A 49 -21.84 -15.01 0.34
C ALA A 49 -21.44 -16.46 0.65
N GLU A 50 -22.20 -17.46 0.17
CA GLU A 50 -21.89 -18.87 0.39
C GLU A 50 -20.79 -19.40 -0.56
N THR A 51 -20.44 -18.62 -1.59
CA THR A 51 -19.36 -18.99 -2.51
C THR A 51 -18.00 -18.82 -1.84
N ILE A 52 -17.34 -19.95 -1.54
CA ILE A 52 -16.07 -20.00 -0.82
C ILE A 52 -15.01 -19.10 -1.48
N GLY A 53 -14.47 -18.18 -0.70
CA GLY A 53 -13.35 -17.32 -1.10
C GLY A 53 -13.70 -16.11 -1.96
N LEU A 54 -14.96 -15.96 -2.39
CA LEU A 54 -15.37 -14.85 -3.27
C LEU A 54 -15.15 -13.48 -2.62
N PHE A 55 -15.70 -13.27 -1.41
CA PHE A 55 -15.59 -12.01 -0.68
C PHE A 55 -14.20 -11.76 -0.07
N HIS A 56 -13.50 -12.82 0.32
CA HIS A 56 -12.12 -12.73 0.80
C HIS A 56 -11.17 -12.24 -0.30
N MET A 57 -11.30 -12.77 -1.52
CA MET A 57 -10.46 -12.37 -2.65
C MET A 57 -10.81 -10.98 -3.17
N ALA A 58 -12.05 -10.53 -3.00
CA ALA A 58 -12.47 -9.16 -3.32
C ALA A 58 -12.00 -8.13 -2.28
N GLY A 59 -11.46 -8.56 -1.13
CA GLY A 59 -11.06 -7.68 -0.03
C GLY A 59 -12.24 -7.11 0.77
N ARG A 60 -13.40 -7.78 0.75
CA ARG A 60 -14.64 -7.37 1.42
C ARG A 60 -15.13 -8.39 2.46
N ALA A 61 -14.21 -8.86 3.31
CA ALA A 61 -14.51 -9.83 4.35
C ALA A 61 -15.40 -9.27 5.47
N ASP A 62 -15.36 -7.95 5.68
CA ASP A 62 -16.19 -7.19 6.62
C ASP A 62 -17.69 -7.35 6.34
N VAL A 63 -18.08 -7.33 5.06
CA VAL A 63 -19.50 -7.46 4.67
C VAL A 63 -19.99 -8.90 4.85
N LEU A 64 -19.11 -9.88 4.61
CA LEU A 64 -19.42 -11.28 4.85
C LEU A 64 -19.68 -11.56 6.34
N GLU A 65 -18.83 -11.04 7.23
CA GLU A 65 -18.98 -11.21 8.68
C GLU A 65 -20.31 -10.61 9.19
N LYS A 66 -20.69 -9.43 8.70
CA LYS A 66 -21.98 -8.81 9.03
C LYS A 66 -23.16 -9.67 8.58
N TRP A 67 -23.09 -10.21 7.36
CA TRP A 67 -24.13 -11.08 6.81
C TRP A 67 -24.27 -12.39 7.60
N GLU A 68 -23.15 -13.02 7.96
CA GLU A 68 -23.11 -14.22 8.80
C GLU A 68 -23.64 -13.98 10.22
N ALA A 69 -23.40 -12.80 10.79
CA ALA A 69 -23.97 -12.40 12.07
C ALA A 69 -25.49 -12.25 11.99
N GLU A 70 -26.02 -11.66 10.91
CA GLU A 70 -27.45 -11.45 10.70
C GLU A 70 -28.21 -12.76 10.44
N ARG A 71 -27.84 -13.50 9.38
CA ARG A 71 -27.38 -14.88 9.54
C ARG A 71 -27.85 -15.67 10.77
N LYS A 72 -26.89 -15.73 11.69
CA LYS A 72 -26.95 -16.41 12.97
C LYS A 72 -28.03 -15.82 13.87
N ALA A 73 -28.20 -14.50 13.91
CA ALA A 73 -29.23 -13.85 14.72
C ALA A 73 -30.65 -14.30 14.34
N ARG A 74 -30.93 -14.44 13.04
CA ARG A 74 -32.20 -14.99 12.54
C ARG A 74 -32.35 -16.47 12.88
N ALA A 75 -31.28 -17.26 12.76
CA ALA A 75 -31.31 -18.68 13.10
C ALA A 75 -31.48 -18.95 14.60
N THR A 76 -30.93 -18.09 15.46
CA THR A 76 -31.13 -18.15 16.92
C THR A 76 -32.45 -17.56 17.38
N GLY A 77 -33.19 -16.88 16.51
CA GLY A 77 -34.53 -16.33 16.78
C GLY A 77 -35.66 -17.37 16.80
N VAL A 78 -35.38 -18.59 17.28
CA VAL A 78 -36.42 -19.58 17.60
C VAL A 78 -36.70 -19.48 19.09
N GLY A 79 -37.85 -18.89 19.44
CA GLY A 79 -38.49 -19.05 20.74
C GLY A 79 -38.37 -17.87 21.71
N ASP A 80 -38.87 -16.69 21.35
CA ASP A 80 -39.48 -15.80 22.36
C ASP A 80 -40.99 -16.10 22.35
N GLU A 81 -41.31 -17.36 22.70
CA GLU A 81 -42.64 -17.71 23.16
C GLU A 81 -42.76 -17.05 24.53
N ILE A 82 -43.20 -15.80 24.54
CA ILE A 82 -43.61 -15.12 25.76
C ILE A 82 -44.69 -16.03 26.37
N ASP A 83 -44.31 -16.75 27.42
CA ASP A 83 -45.17 -17.70 28.11
C ASP A 83 -46.35 -16.92 28.71
N LEU A 84 -47.47 -16.96 28.01
CA LEU A 84 -48.68 -16.21 28.34
C LEU A 84 -49.23 -16.67 29.71
N ASP A 85 -48.89 -17.89 30.14
CA ASP A 85 -49.23 -18.42 31.46
C ASP A 85 -48.38 -17.77 32.57
N GLU A 86 -47.13 -17.37 32.33
CA GLU A 86 -46.31 -16.65 33.33
C GLU A 86 -46.76 -15.18 33.47
N LEU A 87 -47.26 -14.58 32.39
CA LEU A 87 -47.88 -13.25 32.42
C LEU A 87 -49.25 -13.23 33.11
N LEU A 88 -50.05 -14.29 32.95
CA LEU A 88 -51.34 -14.44 33.64
C LEU A 88 -51.17 -14.83 35.12
N ALA A 89 -50.19 -15.68 35.45
CA ALA A 89 -49.87 -16.03 36.84
C ALA A 89 -49.39 -14.82 37.66
N ARG A 90 -48.81 -13.80 37.02
CA ARG A 90 -48.38 -12.56 37.68
C ARG A 90 -49.52 -11.56 37.90
N ALA A 91 -50.63 -11.69 37.17
CA ALA A 91 -51.81 -10.83 37.32
C ALA A 91 -52.70 -11.25 38.50
N ASP A 92 -52.65 -12.52 38.90
CA ASP A 92 -53.50 -13.07 39.98
C ASP A 92 -52.84 -12.98 41.38
N ALA A 93 -51.64 -12.41 41.50
CA ALA A 93 -50.88 -12.28 42.76
C ALA A 93 -51.05 -10.93 43.47
N ASP A 94 -51.90 -10.02 42.98
CA ASP A 94 -52.29 -8.79 43.71
C ASP A 94 -53.45 -9.13 44.67
N THR A 95 -53.13 -9.90 45.71
CA THR A 95 -54.02 -10.09 46.86
C THR A 95 -53.90 -8.94 47.85
N ASP A 96 -55.04 -8.29 48.10
CA ASP A 96 -55.42 -7.64 49.36
C ASP A 96 -54.45 -6.61 49.94
N ASP A 97 -54.22 -5.50 49.23
CA ASP A 97 -53.70 -4.29 49.87
C ASP A 97 -54.86 -3.50 50.51
N GLU A 98 -54.89 -3.53 51.84
CA GLU A 98 -55.61 -2.58 52.69
C GLU A 98 -55.51 -1.16 52.11
N GLU A 99 -56.66 -0.50 51.94
CA GLU A 99 -56.85 0.81 51.29
C GLU A 99 -55.87 1.90 51.77
N SER A 100 -54.64 1.85 51.27
CA SER A 100 -53.69 2.94 51.39
C SER A 100 -54.20 4.09 50.51
N PRO A 101 -54.36 5.30 51.05
CA PRO A 101 -54.94 6.40 50.29
C PRO A 101 -54.13 6.64 49.01
N ALA A 102 -54.82 6.80 47.87
CA ALA A 102 -54.24 6.74 46.51
C ALA A 102 -53.00 7.64 46.28
N TRP A 103 -52.84 8.71 47.06
CA TRP A 103 -51.66 9.58 47.00
C TRP A 103 -50.38 8.90 47.53
N GLN A 104 -50.46 8.02 48.53
CA GLN A 104 -49.31 7.27 49.06
C GLN A 104 -48.79 6.25 48.04
N VAL A 105 -49.70 5.53 47.38
CA VAL A 105 -49.35 4.59 46.31
C VAL A 105 -48.66 5.33 45.15
N ARG A 106 -49.19 6.50 44.77
CA ARG A 106 -48.58 7.34 43.73
C ARG A 106 -47.20 7.85 44.13
N TRP A 107 -47.00 8.23 45.39
CA TRP A 107 -45.72 8.69 45.90
C TRP A 107 -44.66 7.57 45.94
N LYS A 108 -45.02 6.37 46.40
CA LYS A 108 -44.14 5.19 46.33
C LYS A 108 -43.73 4.88 44.90
N LYS A 109 -44.68 4.87 43.95
CA LYS A 109 -44.37 4.67 42.52
C LYS A 109 -43.41 5.71 41.96
N VAL A 110 -43.55 6.98 42.37
CA VAL A 110 -42.62 8.04 41.96
C VAL A 110 -41.23 7.83 42.57
N GLN A 111 -41.14 7.40 43.83
CA GLN A 111 -39.85 7.06 44.44
C GLN A 111 -39.18 5.86 43.78
N GLU A 112 -39.95 4.81 43.47
CA GLU A 112 -39.44 3.64 42.73
C GLU A 112 -38.95 4.04 41.34
N GLN A 113 -39.70 4.87 40.61
CA GLN A 113 -39.27 5.40 39.32
C GLN A 113 -37.99 6.23 39.43
N GLN A 114 -37.86 7.08 40.46
CA GLN A 114 -36.65 7.85 40.70
C GLN A 114 -35.47 6.94 41.03
N ALA A 115 -35.65 5.95 41.89
CA ALA A 115 -34.62 4.98 42.24
C ALA A 115 -34.14 4.18 41.03
N LEU A 116 -35.06 3.77 40.14
CA LEU A 116 -34.72 3.09 38.89
C LEU A 116 -33.93 3.99 37.93
N LEU A 117 -34.32 5.26 37.80
CA LEU A 117 -33.60 6.22 36.96
C LEU A 117 -32.20 6.52 37.51
N ASP A 118 -32.06 6.65 38.82
CA ASP A 118 -30.77 6.89 39.46
C ASP A 118 -29.86 5.65 39.37
N ALA A 119 -30.42 4.44 39.53
CA ALA A 119 -29.69 3.20 39.30
C ALA A 119 -29.19 3.08 37.85
N ALA A 120 -30.04 3.42 36.86
CA ALA A 120 -29.66 3.42 35.45
C ALA A 120 -28.54 4.44 35.14
N LYS A 121 -28.60 5.64 35.74
CA LYS A 121 -27.53 6.64 35.59
C LYS A 121 -26.22 6.20 36.22
N ASP A 122 -26.27 5.48 37.34
CA ASP A 122 -25.08 4.95 37.99
C ASP A 122 -24.43 3.82 37.18
N GLU A 123 -25.24 2.98 36.52
CA GLU A 123 -24.73 2.01 35.55
C GLU A 123 -24.05 2.68 34.35
N GLN A 124 -24.68 3.72 33.79
CA GLN A 124 -24.06 4.51 32.71
C GLN A 124 -22.73 5.13 33.15
N ARG A 125 -22.67 5.76 34.32
CA ARG A 125 -21.41 6.32 34.85
C ARG A 125 -20.34 5.25 35.07
N ARG A 126 -20.71 4.03 35.47
CA ARG A 126 -19.76 2.91 35.60
C ARG A 126 -19.23 2.45 34.25
N GLN A 127 -20.08 2.41 33.22
CA GLN A 127 -19.67 2.08 31.86
C GLN A 127 -18.72 3.15 31.30
N GLU A 128 -19.06 4.43 31.41
CA GLU A 128 -18.20 5.55 30.98
C GLU A 128 -16.84 5.53 31.68
N LEU A 129 -16.81 5.32 33.00
CA LEU A 129 -15.54 5.19 33.74
C LEU A 129 -14.74 3.95 33.33
N GLY A 130 -15.42 2.87 32.93
CA GLY A 130 -14.79 1.68 32.36
C GLY A 130 -14.11 1.98 31.03
N GLU A 131 -14.81 2.66 30.12
CA GLU A 131 -14.30 3.07 28.81
C GLU A 131 -13.12 4.04 28.91
N VAL A 132 -13.19 5.02 29.82
CA VAL A 132 -12.07 5.94 30.04
C VAL A 132 -10.83 5.20 30.55
N ARG A 133 -11.00 4.21 31.43
CA ARG A 133 -9.88 3.39 31.92
C ARG A 133 -9.26 2.52 30.82
N THR A 134 -10.08 1.93 29.95
CA THR A 134 -9.54 1.12 28.85
C THR A 134 -8.82 1.98 27.81
N GLN A 135 -9.35 3.17 27.48
CA GLN A 135 -8.66 4.12 26.61
C GLN A 135 -7.30 4.55 27.18
N GLN A 136 -7.25 4.92 28.45
CA GLN A 136 -5.99 5.29 29.12
C GLN A 136 -4.98 4.14 29.14
N GLN A 137 -5.44 2.90 29.33
CA GLN A 137 -4.56 1.72 29.28
C GLN A 137 -4.01 1.47 27.87
N ILE A 138 -4.83 1.66 26.83
CA ILE A 138 -4.40 1.52 25.43
C ILE A 138 -3.37 2.59 25.08
N GLU A 139 -3.60 3.85 25.42
CA GLU A 139 -2.66 4.94 25.17
C GLU A 139 -1.33 4.72 25.91
N ALA A 140 -1.38 4.28 27.16
CA ALA A 140 -0.19 3.93 27.93
C ALA A 140 0.58 2.77 27.30
N ALA A 141 -0.11 1.74 26.80
CA ALA A 141 0.50 0.60 26.12
C ALA A 141 1.16 1.00 24.79
N ILE A 142 0.49 1.84 23.98
CA ILE A 142 1.06 2.35 22.73
C ILE A 142 2.31 3.19 23.01
N THR A 143 2.24 4.08 23.99
CA THR A 143 3.37 4.94 24.37
C THR A 143 4.56 4.11 24.88
N ALA A 144 4.30 3.09 25.71
CA ALA A 144 5.33 2.17 26.19
C ALA A 144 5.95 1.35 25.03
N ALA A 145 5.14 0.87 24.10
CA ALA A 145 5.62 0.13 22.93
C ALA A 145 6.47 1.01 22.00
N GLY A 146 6.09 2.26 21.79
CA GLY A 146 6.89 3.24 21.02
C GLY A 146 8.26 3.48 21.65
N ALA A 147 8.30 3.71 22.96
CA ALA A 147 9.56 3.91 23.68
C ALA A 147 10.47 2.67 23.61
N GLU A 148 9.92 1.46 23.64
CA GLU A 148 10.70 0.23 23.46
C GLU A 148 11.26 0.12 22.04
N PHE A 149 10.49 0.51 21.03
CA PHE A 149 10.92 0.50 19.64
C PHE A 149 12.09 1.48 19.41
N ASP A 150 11.99 2.71 19.91
CA ASP A 150 13.06 3.71 19.82
C ASP A 150 14.35 3.24 20.52
N GLN A 151 14.21 2.57 21.67
CA GLN A 151 15.37 1.96 22.35
C GLN A 151 16.00 0.82 21.54
N ARG A 152 15.19 0.02 20.83
CA ARG A 152 15.70 -1.03 19.95
C ARG A 152 16.40 -0.44 18.73
N GLU A 153 15.88 0.64 18.15
CA GLU A 153 16.52 1.33 17.03
C GLU A 153 17.85 1.97 17.44
N THR A 154 17.90 2.68 18.56
CA THR A 154 19.15 3.27 19.07
C THR A 154 20.21 2.22 19.43
N ARG A 155 19.79 1.02 19.89
CA ARG A 155 20.70 -0.11 20.12
C ARG A 155 21.15 -0.81 18.85
N ARG A 156 20.37 -0.76 17.76
CA ARG A 156 20.81 -1.24 16.44
C ARG A 156 21.87 -0.27 15.92
N ARG A 157 23.13 -0.52 16.31
CA ARG A 157 24.29 0.10 15.68
C ARG A 157 24.09 0.00 14.16
N PRO A 158 24.07 1.12 13.42
CA PRO A 158 23.90 1.07 11.98
C PRO A 158 24.96 0.12 11.44
N GLY A 159 24.50 -0.94 10.76
CA GLY A 159 25.39 -1.98 10.27
C GLY A 159 26.50 -1.36 9.44
N ARG A 160 27.67 -2.02 9.37
CA ARG A 160 28.81 -1.51 8.59
C ARG A 160 28.41 -1.13 7.16
N LEU A 161 27.44 -1.84 6.58
CA LEU A 161 26.84 -1.55 5.28
C LEU A 161 26.05 -0.22 5.23
N GLN A 162 25.30 0.12 6.28
CA GLN A 162 24.53 1.37 6.33
C GLN A 162 25.48 2.57 6.38
N ARG A 163 26.53 2.51 7.20
CA ARG A 163 27.57 3.56 7.25
C ARG A 163 28.29 3.74 5.91
N TRP A 164 28.52 2.65 5.19
CA TRP A 164 29.14 2.72 3.87
C TRP A 164 28.19 3.33 2.83
N LYS A 165 26.90 2.99 2.89
CA LYS A 165 25.87 3.64 2.07
C LYS A 165 25.76 5.14 2.38
N ASP A 166 25.66 5.53 3.64
CA ASP A 166 25.54 6.94 4.03
C ASP A 166 26.79 7.74 3.63
N ALA A 167 27.97 7.12 3.63
CA ALA A 167 29.20 7.74 3.14
C ALA A 167 29.21 7.90 1.60
N LEU A 168 28.72 6.91 0.85
CA LEU A 168 28.69 6.95 -0.62
C LEU A 168 27.58 7.86 -1.17
N PHE A 169 26.44 7.89 -0.50
CA PHE A 169 25.29 8.71 -0.88
C PHE A 169 25.23 10.03 -0.11
N SER A 170 26.31 10.42 0.55
CA SER A 170 26.45 11.79 1.06
C SER A 170 26.27 12.77 -0.11
N PRO A 171 25.52 13.87 0.07
CA PRO A 171 25.34 14.88 -0.98
C PRO A 171 26.67 15.33 -1.59
N SER A 172 27.69 15.49 -0.75
CA SER A 172 29.04 15.89 -1.18
C SER A 172 29.77 14.82 -2.01
N SER A 173 29.49 13.53 -1.75
CA SER A 173 30.06 12.40 -2.51
C SER A 173 29.36 12.25 -3.85
N ILE A 174 28.04 12.44 -3.90
CA ILE A 174 27.23 12.36 -5.13
C ILE A 174 27.66 13.45 -6.12
N HIS A 175 27.85 14.69 -5.67
CA HIS A 175 28.33 15.77 -6.55
C HIS A 175 29.73 15.47 -7.13
N ARG A 176 30.64 14.89 -6.34
CA ARG A 176 31.96 14.48 -6.84
C ARG A 176 31.85 13.34 -7.86
N LEU A 177 31.07 12.30 -7.55
CA LEU A 177 30.84 11.17 -8.45
C LEU A 177 30.20 11.61 -9.76
N PHE A 178 29.25 12.55 -9.71
CA PHE A 178 28.62 13.12 -10.90
C PHE A 178 29.63 13.90 -11.76
N ARG A 179 30.45 14.77 -11.15
CA ARG A 179 31.48 15.52 -11.88
C ARG A 179 32.49 14.60 -12.57
N TYR A 180 33.01 13.59 -11.86
CA TYR A 180 33.94 12.63 -12.46
C TYR A 180 33.26 11.72 -13.48
N GLY A 181 32.02 11.29 -13.22
CA GLY A 181 31.23 10.47 -14.13
C GLY A 181 30.95 11.17 -15.46
N MET A 182 30.58 12.45 -15.42
CA MET A 182 30.35 13.25 -16.63
C MET A 182 31.63 13.48 -17.42
N ALA A 183 32.76 13.76 -16.76
CA ALA A 183 34.05 13.91 -17.43
C ALA A 183 34.49 12.60 -18.12
N PHE A 184 34.28 11.46 -17.45
CA PHE A 184 34.55 10.15 -18.04
C PHE A 184 33.64 9.87 -19.24
N ALA A 185 32.34 10.15 -19.12
CA ALA A 185 31.38 9.97 -20.21
C ALA A 185 31.73 10.83 -21.43
N SER A 186 32.07 12.10 -21.23
CA SER A 186 32.47 12.99 -22.33
C SER A 186 33.75 12.53 -23.02
N ALA A 187 34.76 12.07 -22.27
CA ALA A 187 36.00 11.55 -22.84
C ALA A 187 35.75 10.32 -23.72
N ASN A 188 34.90 9.39 -23.26
CA ASN A 188 34.53 8.21 -24.03
C ASN A 188 33.72 8.57 -25.28
N LEU A 189 32.83 9.56 -25.20
CA LEU A 189 32.03 10.02 -26.34
C LEU A 189 32.93 10.65 -27.43
N VAL A 190 33.92 11.44 -27.03
CA VAL A 190 34.94 11.99 -27.96
C VAL A 190 35.78 10.87 -28.58
N ALA A 191 36.26 9.93 -27.77
CA ALA A 191 37.04 8.79 -28.27
C ALA A 191 36.24 7.95 -29.27
N PHE A 192 34.97 7.67 -28.96
CA PHE A 192 34.05 6.99 -29.86
C PHE A 192 33.85 7.76 -31.17
N GLY A 193 33.62 9.08 -31.09
CA GLY A 193 33.48 9.93 -32.27
C GLY A 193 34.71 9.90 -33.18
N ILE A 194 35.92 9.90 -32.60
CA ILE A 194 37.18 9.80 -33.36
C ILE A 194 37.27 8.45 -34.08
N ILE A 195 36.95 7.35 -33.39
CA ILE A 195 37.00 6.00 -33.97
C ILE A 195 36.00 5.89 -35.13
N THR A 196 34.73 6.27 -34.90
CA THR A 196 33.69 6.20 -35.92
C THR A 196 34.01 7.10 -37.12
N TRP A 197 34.52 8.31 -36.88
CA TRP A 197 34.94 9.20 -37.97
C TRP A 197 36.08 8.59 -38.79
N SER A 198 37.07 7.97 -38.12
CA SER A 198 38.20 7.33 -38.82
C SER A 198 37.76 6.16 -39.71
N GLU A 199 36.76 5.38 -39.29
CA GLU A 199 36.20 4.28 -40.08
C GLU A 199 35.44 4.79 -41.31
N VAL A 200 34.61 5.83 -41.15
CA VAL A 200 33.84 6.41 -42.27
C VAL A 200 34.78 7.05 -43.30
N GLU A 201 35.82 7.73 -42.85
CA GLU A 201 36.78 8.35 -43.76
C GLU A 201 37.65 7.30 -44.48
N ALA A 202 37.99 6.20 -43.80
CA ALA A 202 38.64 5.04 -44.44
C ALA A 202 37.78 4.41 -45.54
N GLN A 203 36.44 4.50 -45.44
CA GLN A 203 35.51 4.00 -46.45
C GLN A 203 35.33 4.96 -47.63
N ARG A 204 35.44 6.28 -47.44
CA ARG A 204 35.30 7.28 -48.52
C ARG A 204 36.42 7.24 -49.54
N PHE A 205 37.61 6.81 -49.13
CA PHE A 205 38.77 6.68 -50.01
C PHE A 205 39.31 5.24 -50.00
N PRO A 206 38.62 4.28 -50.63
CA PRO A 206 39.06 2.89 -50.67
C PRO A 206 40.37 2.80 -51.47
N GLN A 207 41.49 2.66 -50.77
CA GLN A 207 42.79 2.59 -51.42
C GLN A 207 42.98 1.20 -52.05
N ARG A 208 42.91 1.15 -53.38
CA ARG A 208 43.16 -0.04 -54.18
C ARG A 208 44.65 -0.40 -54.12
N GLY A 209 45.08 -1.16 -53.11
CA GLY A 209 46.38 -1.82 -53.08
C GLY A 209 47.26 -1.69 -51.84
N ALA A 210 46.76 -1.25 -50.68
CA ALA A 210 47.59 -1.07 -49.49
C ALA A 210 47.87 -2.39 -48.74
N THR A 211 48.88 -3.16 -49.18
CA THR A 211 49.45 -4.30 -48.41
C THR A 211 50.48 -3.86 -47.37
N THR A 212 50.80 -2.57 -47.28
CA THR A 212 51.71 -1.99 -46.29
C THR A 212 51.07 -0.76 -45.66
N ALA A 213 50.96 -0.76 -44.33
CA ALA A 213 50.42 0.37 -43.56
C ALA A 213 51.32 1.60 -43.76
N ARG A 214 50.93 2.49 -44.68
CA ARG A 214 51.66 3.75 -44.90
C ARG A 214 51.13 4.82 -43.96
N HIS A 215 52.08 5.44 -43.26
CA HIS A 215 51.90 6.56 -42.34
C HIS A 215 50.93 7.61 -42.91
N GLN A 216 49.85 7.88 -42.17
CA GLN A 216 48.90 8.95 -42.50
C GLN A 216 49.59 10.30 -42.23
N ASN A 217 49.72 11.12 -43.27
CA ASN A 217 50.17 12.50 -43.12
C ASN A 217 48.95 13.37 -42.79
N PHE A 218 48.96 14.03 -41.64
CA PHE A 218 47.95 15.04 -41.32
C PHE A 218 48.24 16.33 -42.09
N PRO A 219 47.21 17.02 -42.63
CA PRO A 219 47.39 18.14 -43.55
C PRO A 219 48.09 19.38 -42.95
N LEU A 220 48.18 19.47 -41.61
CA LEU A 220 48.82 20.60 -40.91
C LEU A 220 50.12 20.23 -40.18
N TRP A 221 50.39 18.95 -39.89
CA TRP A 221 51.49 18.55 -38.98
C TRP A 221 52.49 17.54 -39.54
N GLY A 222 52.33 17.09 -40.79
CA GLY A 222 53.35 16.25 -41.45
C GLY A 222 53.36 14.79 -40.99
N LYS A 223 54.52 14.13 -41.14
CA LYS A 223 54.70 12.69 -40.87
C LYS A 223 54.76 12.46 -39.36
N CYS A 224 53.65 12.07 -38.74
CA CYS A 224 53.66 11.73 -37.31
C CYS A 224 54.16 10.31 -37.05
N SER A 225 55.06 10.20 -36.08
CA SER A 225 55.39 8.92 -35.45
C SER A 225 54.20 8.40 -34.63
N SER A 226 54.11 7.07 -34.42
CA SER A 226 53.03 6.47 -33.62
C SER A 226 52.94 7.08 -32.21
N THR A 227 54.07 7.49 -31.66
CA THR A 227 54.17 8.17 -30.36
C THR A 227 53.59 9.58 -30.39
N GLU A 228 53.78 10.35 -31.46
CA GLU A 228 53.16 11.69 -31.60
C GLU A 228 51.64 11.62 -31.67
N TYR A 229 51.10 10.58 -32.32
CA TYR A 229 49.66 10.35 -32.33
C TYR A 229 49.11 10.05 -30.92
N LEU A 230 49.85 9.26 -30.13
CA LEU A 230 49.49 9.01 -28.74
C LEU A 230 49.49 10.32 -27.93
N PHE A 231 50.50 11.16 -28.08
CA PHE A 231 50.56 12.45 -27.39
C PHE A 231 49.40 13.38 -27.79
N LEU A 232 49.08 13.47 -29.08
CA LEU A 232 47.93 14.25 -29.55
C LEU A 232 46.61 13.73 -29.00
N LEU A 233 46.45 12.42 -28.91
CA LEU A 233 45.26 11.81 -28.31
C LEU A 233 45.16 12.10 -26.81
N VAL A 234 46.28 12.03 -26.09
CA VAL A 234 46.33 12.40 -24.66
C VAL A 234 46.03 13.88 -24.47
N ASP A 235 46.62 14.78 -25.27
CA ASP A 235 46.37 16.22 -25.18
C ASP A 235 44.91 16.57 -25.51
N ALA A 236 44.32 15.90 -26.50
CA ALA A 236 42.90 16.05 -26.83
C ALA A 236 41.99 15.55 -25.70
N MET A 237 42.35 14.43 -25.04
CA MET A 237 41.64 13.94 -23.86
C MET A 237 41.75 14.91 -22.67
N ILE A 238 42.92 15.47 -22.42
CA ILE A 238 43.12 16.46 -21.35
C ILE A 238 42.33 17.74 -21.64
N LEU A 239 42.45 18.29 -22.85
CA LEU A 239 41.74 19.52 -23.24
C LEU A 239 40.23 19.35 -23.18
N SER A 240 39.70 18.24 -23.69
CA SER A 240 38.26 17.95 -23.60
C SER A 240 37.80 17.76 -22.14
N GLY A 241 38.62 17.13 -21.29
CA GLY A 241 38.36 17.03 -19.85
C GLY A 241 38.32 18.39 -19.15
N VAL A 242 39.29 19.28 -19.43
CA VAL A 242 39.32 20.63 -18.87
C VAL A 242 38.13 21.46 -19.35
N ALA A 243 37.80 21.39 -20.64
CA ALA A 243 36.64 22.09 -21.22
C ALA A 243 35.32 21.57 -20.62
N GLY A 244 35.18 20.25 -20.47
CA GLY A 244 34.01 19.63 -19.85
C GLY A 244 33.85 20.02 -18.38
N TYR A 245 34.95 20.04 -17.61
CA TYR A 245 34.94 20.51 -16.22
C TYR A 245 34.56 21.99 -16.10
N GLY A 246 35.12 22.84 -16.97
CA GLY A 246 34.77 24.26 -17.03
C GLY A 246 33.30 24.48 -17.35
N GLY A 247 32.77 23.78 -18.36
CA GLY A 247 31.36 23.84 -18.75
C GLY A 247 30.41 23.39 -17.64
N ALA A 248 30.74 22.30 -16.94
CA ALA A 248 29.97 21.85 -15.79
C ALA A 248 29.94 22.89 -14.67
N ARG A 249 31.06 23.56 -14.39
CA ARG A 249 31.14 24.62 -13.37
C ARG A 249 30.32 25.85 -13.74
N VAL A 250 30.31 26.24 -15.02
CA VAL A 250 29.50 27.38 -15.49
C VAL A 250 28.00 27.06 -15.35
N LEU A 251 27.58 25.85 -15.73
CA LEU A 251 26.19 25.42 -15.56
C LEU A 251 25.76 25.40 -14.08
N GLU A 252 26.66 24.99 -13.19
CA GLU A 252 26.41 25.02 -11.74
C GLU A 252 26.23 26.46 -11.24
N SER A 253 27.09 27.40 -11.65
CA SER A 253 26.90 28.82 -11.28
C SER A 253 25.60 29.42 -11.81
N MET A 254 25.14 29.00 -13.00
CA MET A 254 23.87 29.47 -13.56
C MET A 254 22.64 28.85 -12.91
N ALA A 255 22.80 27.72 -12.19
CA ALA A 255 21.71 27.06 -11.48
C ALA A 255 21.55 27.56 -10.03
N GLU A 256 22.58 28.23 -9.49
CA GLU A 256 22.57 28.84 -8.15
C GLU A 256 22.00 30.27 -8.17
N ASP A 257 22.01 30.95 -9.33
CA ASP A 257 21.38 32.26 -9.58
C ASP A 257 19.91 32.14 -10.01
#